data_AF-R8ATN7-F1
#
_entry.id   AF-R8ATN7-F1
#
_cell.length_a   1.000
_cell.length_b   1.000
_cell.length_c   1.000
_cell.angle_alpha   90.00
_cell.angle_beta   90.00
_cell.angle_gamma   90.00
#
_symmetry.space_group_name_H-M   'P 1'
#
loop_
_entity.id
_entity.type
_entity.pdbx_description
1 polymer ?
#
loop_
_entity_poly.entity_id
_entity_poly.type
_entity_poly.pdbx_seq_one_letter_code
_entity_poly.pdbx_strand_id
1 'polypeptide(L)'
;MGLCAMRAGKTQEAEGYLIRALKHEPAKGSRLMLLADNELKSGNRAQAQFMLATYDRVLPPSADSLWMHIRLAKINNQYSALNQYGQQLAREYPQSQRYQQFLANEY
;
A
#
# COMPACT_ATOMS: atom_id res chain seq x y z
N MET A 1 -10.68 7.13 -14.30
CA MET A 1 -11.96 6.88 -13.61
C MET A 1 -11.91 5.54 -12.86
N GLY A 2 -11.12 5.44 -11.78
CA GLY A 2 -10.98 4.18 -11.00
C GLY A 2 -11.57 4.28 -9.59
N LEU A 3 -11.38 5.43 -8.91
CA LEU A 3 -11.86 5.65 -7.54
C LEU A 3 -13.39 5.71 -7.41
N CYS A 4 -14.13 6.26 -8.38
CA CYS A 4 -15.60 6.30 -8.30
C CYS A 4 -16.25 4.92 -8.41
N ALA A 5 -15.62 3.97 -9.11
CA ALA A 5 -16.16 2.61 -9.27
C ALA A 5 -16.14 1.83 -7.93
N MET A 6 -15.15 2.08 -7.08
CA MET A 6 -15.09 1.50 -5.74
C MET A 6 -16.20 2.00 -4.82
N ARG A 7 -16.54 3.29 -4.88
CA ARG A 7 -17.67 3.86 -4.11
C ARG A 7 -19.02 3.34 -4.60
N ALA A 8 -19.10 2.86 -5.84
CA ALA A 8 -20.31 2.30 -6.45
C ALA A 8 -20.47 0.77 -6.26
N GLY A 9 -19.66 0.13 -5.42
CA GLY A 9 -19.73 -1.32 -5.18
C GLY A 9 -19.15 -2.20 -6.30
N LYS A 10 -18.48 -1.61 -7.30
CA LYS A 10 -17.87 -2.32 -8.44
C LYS A 10 -16.41 -2.69 -8.18
N THR A 11 -16.13 -3.19 -6.99
CA THR A 11 -14.77 -3.46 -6.50
C THR A 11 -14.02 -4.49 -7.36
N GLN A 12 -14.72 -5.54 -7.85
CA GLN A 12 -14.12 -6.56 -8.72
C GLN A 12 -13.72 -6.02 -10.10
N GLU A 13 -14.56 -5.18 -10.72
CA GLU A 13 -14.25 -4.60 -12.03
C GLU A 13 -13.04 -3.65 -11.91
N ALA A 14 -13.03 -2.82 -10.86
CA ALA A 14 -11.93 -1.93 -10.55
C ALA A 14 -10.61 -2.69 -10.31
N GLU A 15 -10.66 -3.84 -9.63
CA GLU A 15 -9.50 -4.69 -9.38
C GLU A 15 -8.93 -5.21 -10.70
N GLY A 16 -9.79 -5.74 -11.57
CA GLY A 16 -9.40 -6.22 -12.89
C GLY A 16 -8.76 -5.13 -13.77
N TYR A 17 -9.20 -3.88 -13.67
CA TYR A 17 -8.54 -2.75 -14.37
C TYR A 17 -7.18 -2.41 -13.76
N LEU A 18 -7.09 -2.31 -12.45
CA LEU A 18 -5.81 -2.01 -11.77
C LEU A 18 -4.77 -3.10 -12.03
N ILE A 19 -5.14 -4.38 -11.93
CA ILE A 19 -4.25 -5.50 -12.23
C ILE A 19 -3.72 -5.41 -13.67
N ARG A 20 -4.61 -5.20 -14.64
CA ARG A 20 -4.21 -5.06 -16.06
C ARG A 20 -3.27 -3.87 -16.25
N ALA A 21 -3.58 -2.73 -15.63
CA ALA A 21 -2.75 -1.54 -15.72
C ALA A 21 -1.35 -1.74 -15.11
N LEU A 22 -1.25 -2.42 -13.96
CA LEU A 22 0.02 -2.72 -13.30
C LEU A 22 0.84 -3.77 -14.04
N LYS A 23 0.19 -4.79 -14.62
CA LYS A 23 0.86 -5.77 -15.48
C LYS A 23 1.41 -5.14 -16.76
N HIS A 24 0.70 -4.18 -17.32
CA HIS A 24 1.14 -3.48 -18.52
C HIS A 24 2.26 -2.48 -18.24
N GLU A 25 2.14 -1.70 -17.15
CA GLU A 25 3.12 -0.71 -16.75
C GLU A 25 3.40 -0.80 -15.24
N PRO A 26 4.36 -1.64 -14.82
CA PRO A 26 4.75 -1.79 -13.41
C PRO A 26 5.14 -0.48 -12.72
N ALA A 27 5.68 0.48 -13.48
CA ALA A 27 6.04 1.81 -12.99
C ALA A 27 4.83 2.59 -12.39
N LYS A 28 3.60 2.28 -12.81
CA LYS A 28 2.37 2.85 -12.24
C LYS A 28 2.12 2.40 -10.80
N GLY A 29 2.76 1.34 -10.34
CA GLY A 29 2.67 0.86 -8.96
C GLY A 29 3.05 1.93 -7.93
N SER A 30 4.11 2.70 -8.19
CA SER A 30 4.52 3.83 -7.33
C SER A 30 3.40 4.87 -7.14
N ARG A 31 2.74 5.25 -8.24
CA ARG A 31 1.60 6.19 -8.22
C ARG A 31 0.39 5.60 -7.49
N LEU A 32 0.14 4.30 -7.65
CA LEU A 32 -0.93 3.62 -6.92
C LEU A 32 -0.68 3.63 -5.41
N MET A 33 0.55 3.40 -4.96
CA MET A 33 0.90 3.45 -3.54
C MET A 33 0.79 4.86 -2.95
N LEU A 34 1.22 5.90 -3.70
CA LEU A 34 1.04 7.28 -3.26
C LEU A 34 -0.45 7.63 -3.08
N LEU A 35 -1.29 7.18 -4.01
CA LEU A 35 -2.73 7.37 -3.93
C LEU A 35 -3.33 6.62 -2.72
N ALA A 36 -2.90 5.38 -2.50
CA ALA A 36 -3.36 4.57 -1.39
C ALA A 36 -2.93 5.15 -0.02
N ASP A 37 -1.72 5.72 0.08
CA ASP A 37 -1.25 6.45 1.27
C ASP A 37 -2.10 7.71 1.54
N ASN A 38 -2.48 8.43 0.49
CA ASN A 38 -3.40 9.58 0.59
C ASN A 38 -4.79 9.16 1.07
N GLU A 39 -5.38 8.11 0.49
CA GLU A 39 -6.67 7.57 0.94
C GLU A 39 -6.61 7.15 2.41
N LEU A 40 -5.52 6.50 2.85
CA LEU A 40 -5.33 6.12 4.25
C LEU A 40 -5.25 7.35 5.17
N LYS A 41 -4.55 8.41 4.76
CA LYS A 41 -4.48 9.70 5.49
C LYS A 41 -5.83 10.40 5.56
N SER A 42 -6.66 10.27 4.53
CA SER A 42 -8.02 10.80 4.50
C SER A 42 -9.05 9.94 5.26
N GLY A 43 -8.63 8.86 5.93
CA GLY A 43 -9.51 7.95 6.68
C GLY A 43 -10.22 6.91 5.81
N ASN A 44 -9.98 6.89 4.50
CA ASN A 44 -10.56 5.95 3.54
C ASN A 44 -9.79 4.62 3.55
N ARG A 45 -9.82 3.94 4.70
CA ARG A 45 -9.02 2.74 4.98
C ARG A 45 -9.31 1.59 4.01
N ALA A 46 -10.58 1.36 3.68
CA ALA A 46 -10.98 0.27 2.79
C ALA A 46 -10.40 0.46 1.38
N GLN A 47 -10.38 1.70 0.89
CA GLN A 47 -9.81 2.06 -0.41
C GLN A 47 -8.30 1.84 -0.43
N ALA A 48 -7.61 2.30 0.62
CA ALA A 48 -6.18 2.08 0.77
C ALA A 48 -5.82 0.58 0.82
N GLN A 49 -6.57 -0.21 1.61
CA GLN A 49 -6.38 -1.66 1.71
C GLN A 49 -6.59 -2.37 0.39
N PHE A 50 -7.63 -2.00 -0.36
CA PHE A 50 -7.88 -2.57 -1.67
C PHE A 50 -6.77 -2.28 -2.68
N MET A 51 -6.29 -1.02 -2.72
CA MET A 51 -5.20 -0.64 -3.62
C MET A 51 -3.90 -1.39 -3.27
N LEU A 52 -3.60 -1.52 -1.98
CA LEU A 52 -2.46 -2.29 -1.49
C LEU A 52 -2.59 -3.78 -1.87
N ALA A 53 -3.72 -4.41 -1.55
CA ALA A 53 -3.95 -5.81 -1.88
C ALA A 53 -3.89 -6.07 -3.39
N THR A 54 -4.36 -5.13 -4.22
CA THR A 54 -4.27 -5.23 -5.67
C THR A 54 -2.81 -5.13 -6.15
N TYR A 55 -2.02 -4.25 -5.54
CA TYR A 55 -0.61 -4.09 -5.83
C TYR A 55 0.17 -5.38 -5.50
N ASP A 56 -0.01 -5.94 -4.30
CA ASP A 56 0.72 -7.11 -3.80
C ASP A 56 0.48 -8.37 -4.65
N ARG A 57 -0.64 -8.43 -5.37
CA ARG A 57 -0.96 -9.53 -6.30
C ARG A 57 -0.16 -9.49 -7.59
N VAL A 58 0.43 -8.36 -7.93
CA VAL A 58 1.03 -8.11 -9.24
C VAL A 58 2.49 -7.74 -9.15
N LEU A 59 2.84 -6.92 -8.16
CA LEU A 59 4.17 -6.33 -8.02
C LEU A 59 4.84 -6.82 -6.73
N PRO A 60 6.18 -6.95 -6.74
CA PRO A 60 6.91 -7.25 -5.53
C PRO A 60 6.75 -6.10 -4.51
N PRO A 61 6.96 -6.38 -3.21
CA PRO A 61 6.98 -5.34 -2.18
C PRO A 61 7.93 -4.21 -2.56
N SER A 62 7.53 -2.98 -2.22
CA SER A 62 8.34 -1.77 -2.33
C SER A 62 8.38 -1.06 -1.00
N ALA A 63 9.28 -0.08 -0.83
CA ALA A 63 9.33 0.71 0.39
C ALA A 63 7.97 1.34 0.74
N ASP A 64 7.22 1.83 -0.25
CA ASP A 64 5.89 2.41 -0.05
C ASP A 64 4.84 1.36 0.33
N SER A 65 4.83 0.18 -0.33
CA SER A 65 3.85 -0.86 0.01
C SER A 65 4.13 -1.48 1.39
N LEU A 66 5.39 -1.74 1.74
CA LEU A 66 5.80 -2.19 3.07
C LEU A 66 5.41 -1.16 4.14
N TRP A 67 5.62 0.12 3.88
CA TRP A 67 5.18 1.19 4.78
C TRP A 67 3.67 1.17 5.00
N MET A 68 2.89 0.96 3.95
CA MET A 68 1.44 0.82 4.10
C MET A 68 1.04 -0.39 4.94
N HIS A 69 1.72 -1.53 4.78
CA HIS A 69 1.49 -2.69 5.63
C HIS A 69 1.77 -2.40 7.11
N ILE A 70 2.86 -1.68 7.42
CA ILE A 70 3.21 -1.24 8.78
C ILE A 70 2.10 -0.39 9.38
N ARG A 71 1.64 0.64 8.65
CA ARG A 71 0.55 1.52 9.11
C ARG A 71 -0.74 0.75 9.37
N LEU A 72 -1.11 -0.13 8.45
CA LEU A 72 -2.32 -0.95 8.61
C LEU A 72 -2.20 -1.94 9.77
N ALA A 73 -1.03 -2.54 9.98
CA ALA A 73 -0.75 -3.42 11.10
C ALA A 73 -0.86 -2.66 12.43
N LYS A 74 -0.34 -1.43 12.52
CA LYS A 74 -0.52 -0.55 13.69
C LYS A 74 -1.99 -0.33 14.00
N ILE A 75 -2.78 0.09 13.00
CA ILE A 75 -4.22 0.37 13.18
C ILE A 75 -4.97 -0.90 13.62
N ASN A 76 -4.54 -2.08 13.18
CA ASN A 76 -5.12 -3.37 13.59
C ASN A 76 -4.56 -3.92 14.91
N ASN A 77 -3.64 -3.21 15.59
CA ASN A 77 -2.91 -3.72 16.76
C ASN A 77 -2.16 -5.04 16.49
N GLN A 78 -1.70 -5.25 15.26
CA GLN A 78 -0.97 -6.44 14.82
C GLN A 78 0.54 -6.22 14.94
N TYR A 79 1.06 -6.22 16.17
CA TYR A 79 2.47 -5.92 16.45
C TYR A 79 3.47 -6.88 15.80
N SER A 80 3.11 -8.17 15.66
CA SER A 80 3.97 -9.15 14.97
C SER A 80 4.17 -8.77 13.50
N ALA A 81 3.09 -8.46 12.79
CA ALA A 81 3.13 -8.03 11.40
C ALA A 81 3.88 -6.69 11.25
N LEU A 82 3.64 -5.74 12.15
CA LEU A 82 4.35 -4.47 12.17
C LEU A 82 5.86 -4.68 12.23
N ASN A 83 6.33 -5.51 13.16
CA ASN A 83 7.75 -5.81 13.31
C ASN A 83 8.33 -6.54 12.09
N GLN A 84 7.59 -7.50 11.52
CA GLN A 84 8.01 -8.24 10.33
C GLN A 84 8.22 -7.29 9.13
N TYR A 85 7.23 -6.44 8.84
CA TYR A 85 7.34 -5.49 7.73
C TYR A 85 8.38 -4.40 8.02
N GLY A 86 8.53 -3.97 9.27
CA GLY A 86 9.59 -3.04 9.68
C GLY A 86 10.99 -3.61 9.46
N GLN A 87 11.21 -4.88 9.82
CA GLN A 87 12.46 -5.58 9.56
C GLN A 87 12.73 -5.76 8.07
N GLN A 88 11.69 -6.12 7.30
CA GLN A 88 11.82 -6.24 5.85
C GLN A 88 12.19 -4.90 5.21
N LEU A 89 11.53 -3.81 5.63
CA LEU A 89 11.83 -2.45 5.17
C LEU A 89 13.26 -2.03 5.52
N ALA A 90 13.74 -2.37 6.73
CA ALA A 90 15.12 -2.12 7.15
C ALA A 90 16.14 -2.87 6.28
N ARG A 91 15.83 -4.13 5.93
CA ARG A 91 16.72 -5.00 5.18
C ARG A 91 16.78 -4.65 3.70
N GLU A 92 15.63 -4.43 3.08
CA GLU A 92 15.51 -4.22 1.63
C GLU A 92 15.65 -2.75 1.23
N TYR A 93 15.21 -1.82 2.08
CA TYR A 93 15.15 -0.39 1.78
C TYR A 93 15.72 0.53 2.89
N PRO A 94 16.95 0.29 3.39
CA PRO A 94 17.54 1.02 4.52
C PRO A 94 17.77 2.52 4.27
N GLN A 95 17.80 2.96 3.02
CA GLN A 95 18.01 4.38 2.66
C GLN A 95 16.72 5.08 2.23
N SER A 96 15.57 4.40 2.32
CA SER A 96 14.29 4.98 1.92
C SER A 96 13.78 5.98 2.96
N GLN A 97 13.06 7.00 2.49
CA GLN A 97 12.34 7.93 3.38
C GLN A 97 11.36 7.18 4.30
N ARG A 98 10.72 6.10 3.80
CA ARG A 98 9.82 5.27 4.60
C ARG A 98 10.51 4.60 5.77
N TYR A 99 11.75 4.14 5.58
CA TYR A 99 12.52 3.57 6.68
C TYR A 99 12.91 4.63 7.71
N GLN A 100 13.26 5.85 7.28
CA GLN A 100 13.48 6.97 8.20
C GLN A 100 12.22 7.29 9.02
N GLN A 101 11.04 7.31 8.38
CA GLN A 101 9.76 7.48 9.06
C GLN A 101 9.47 6.35 10.05
N PHE A 102 9.84 5.12 9.71
CA PHE A 102 9.72 3.97 10.62
C PHE A 102 10.56 4.17 11.89
N LEU A 103 11.82 4.58 11.74
CA LEU A 103 12.71 4.85 12.88
C LEU A 103 12.22 6.02 13.74
N ALA A 104 11.63 7.04 13.12
CA ALA A 104 11.02 8.18 13.81
C ALA A 104 9.67 7.84 14.47
N ASN A 105 9.16 6.61 14.31
CA ASN A 105 7.85 6.16 14.78
C ASN A 105 6.66 6.94 14.19
N GLU A 106 6.81 7.47 12.97
CA GLU A 106 5.80 8.28 12.26
C GLU A 106 4.76 7.46 11.48
N TYR A 107 4.45 6.24 11.94
CA TYR A 107 3.48 5.32 11.31
C TYR A 107 2.04 5.47 11.81
#